data_AF-V4MLH0-F1
#
_entry.id   AF-V4MLH0-F1
#
_cell.length_a   1.000
_cell.length_b   1.000
_cell.length_c   1.000
_cell.angle_alpha   90.00
_cell.angle_beta   90.00
_cell.angle_gamma   90.00
#
_symmetry.space_group_name_H-M   'P 1'
#
loop_
_entity.id
_entity.type
_entity.pdbx_description
1 polymer ?
#
loop_
_entity_poly.entity_id
_entity_poly.type
_entity_poly.pdbx_seq_one_letter_code
_entity_poly.pdbx_strand_id
1 'polypeptide(L)'
;MAVKLIYLFLFVYIALLISEGNATKAGMATKEATERGRDGKNGRTEWLYVAGECAKLPRCNKYCVSNGFRLGGFCKKLSPQSSSLSCVCKYT
;
A
#
# COMPACT_ATOMS: atom_id res chain seq x y z
N MET A 1 -26.51 36.59 12.09
CA MET A 1 -25.79 36.74 10.80
C MET A 1 -24.37 36.17 10.81
N ALA A 2 -23.65 36.14 11.95
CA ALA A 2 -22.26 35.65 12.03
C ALA A 2 -22.09 34.14 11.76
N VAL A 3 -23.02 33.31 12.23
CA VAL A 3 -22.95 31.84 12.08
C VAL A 3 -22.91 31.41 10.61
N LYS A 4 -23.69 32.09 9.75
CA LYS A 4 -23.77 31.79 8.32
C LYS A 4 -22.45 32.09 7.59
N LEU A 5 -21.73 33.13 8.03
CA LEU A 5 -20.39 33.45 7.51
C LEU A 5 -19.36 32.40 7.93
N ILE A 6 -19.41 31.92 9.17
CA ILE A 6 -18.52 30.87 9.67
C ILE A 6 -18.65 29.59 8.82
N TYR A 7 -19.88 29.17 8.49
CA TYR A 7 -20.11 28.02 7.63
C TYR A 7 -19.55 28.21 6.20
N LEU A 8 -19.66 29.42 5.64
CA LEU A 8 -19.09 29.72 4.32
C LEU A 8 -17.56 29.66 4.36
N PHE A 9 -16.91 30.21 5.38
CA PHE A 9 -15.46 30.10 5.56
C PHE A 9 -14.99 28.65 5.73
N LEU A 10 -15.73 27.85 6.51
CA LEU A 10 -15.46 26.41 6.69
C LEU A 10 -15.56 25.64 5.37
N PHE A 11 -16.59 25.93 4.57
CA PHE A 11 -16.80 25.28 3.28
C PHE A 11 -15.68 25.63 2.29
N VAL A 12 -15.29 26.91 2.21
CA VAL A 12 -14.18 27.35 1.37
C VAL A 12 -12.85 26.71 1.82
N TYR A 13 -12.60 26.64 3.13
CA TYR A 13 -11.40 26.01 3.69
C TYR A 13 -11.31 24.51 3.35
N ILE A 14 -12.42 23.77 3.49
CA ILE A 14 -12.47 22.34 3.11
C ILE A 14 -12.23 22.16 1.61
N ALA A 15 -12.83 23.00 0.76
CA ALA A 15 -12.61 22.95 -0.68
C ALA A 15 -11.16 23.24 -1.09
N LEU A 16 -10.49 24.13 -0.35
CA LEU A 16 -9.08 24.47 -0.56
C LEU A 16 -8.16 23.30 -0.16
N LEU A 17 -8.42 22.67 0.99
CA LEU A 17 -7.71 21.46 1.42
C LEU A 17 -7.88 20.30 0.43
N ILE A 18 -9.06 20.13 -0.16
CA ILE A 18 -9.30 19.10 -1.20
C ILE A 18 -8.52 19.45 -2.48
N SER A 19 -8.41 20.73 -2.84
CA SER A 19 -7.67 21.17 -4.03
C SER A 19 -6.16 20.97 -3.89
N GLU A 20 -5.58 21.23 -2.71
CA GLU A 20 -4.18 20.91 -2.41
C GLU A 20 -3.95 19.40 -2.26
N GLY A 21 -4.95 18.63 -1.82
CA GLY A 21 -4.93 17.17 -1.74
C GLY A 21 -5.05 16.42 -3.08
N ASN A 22 -5.52 17.10 -4.14
CA ASN A 22 -5.73 16.49 -5.46
C ASN A 22 -4.44 16.42 -6.33
N ALA A 23 -3.29 16.75 -5.75
CA ALA A 23 -1.97 16.40 -6.32
C ALA A 23 -1.47 15.02 -5.85
N THR A 24 -2.32 14.20 -5.21
CA THR A 24 -1.96 12.81 -4.89
C THR A 24 -2.27 11.94 -6.10
N LYS A 25 -1.28 11.82 -6.98
CA LYS A 25 -1.18 10.68 -7.90
C LYS A 25 -1.56 9.41 -7.14
N ALA A 26 -2.39 8.59 -7.76
CA ALA A 26 -2.67 7.22 -7.34
C ALA A 26 -1.40 6.56 -6.78
N GLY A 27 -1.37 6.37 -5.45
CA GLY A 27 -0.14 6.12 -4.72
C GLY A 27 -0.36 5.86 -3.24
N MET A 28 -1.25 4.91 -2.94
CA MET A 28 -1.10 3.92 -1.86
C MET A 28 -0.45 4.40 -0.55
N ALA A 29 -1.28 4.80 0.40
CA ALA A 29 -0.91 4.94 1.80
C ALA A 29 -1.91 4.21 2.71
N THR A 30 -2.05 2.90 2.54
CA THR A 30 -2.55 2.02 3.60
C THR A 30 -1.34 1.38 4.28
N LYS A 31 -0.92 2.00 5.39
CA LYS A 31 -0.06 1.38 6.40
C LYS A 31 -0.87 0.31 7.11
N GLU A 32 -0.84 -0.92 6.61
CA GLU A 32 -1.20 -2.09 7.40
C GLU A 32 0.02 -3.01 7.47
N ALA A 33 0.68 -3.00 8.62
CA ALA A 33 1.61 -4.06 9.01
C ALA A 33 0.77 -5.31 9.31
N THR A 34 0.45 -6.10 8.27
CA THR A 34 -0.19 -7.41 8.47
C THR A 34 0.86 -8.42 8.91
N GLU A 35 1.07 -8.48 10.22
CA GLU A 35 1.71 -9.60 10.89
C GLU A 35 0.72 -10.78 10.89
N ARG A 36 0.76 -11.65 9.88
CA ARG A 36 0.15 -13.00 9.94
C ARG A 36 0.61 -13.86 8.76
N GLY A 37 1.39 -14.90 9.06
CA GLY A 37 1.82 -15.89 8.08
C GLY A 37 2.67 -16.98 8.73
N ARG A 38 2.06 -17.77 9.61
CA ARG A 38 2.63 -18.94 10.26
C ARG A 38 2.70 -20.09 9.25
N ASP A 39 3.86 -20.30 8.64
CA ASP A 39 4.22 -21.56 7.97
C ASP A 39 5.65 -21.93 8.34
N GLY A 40 5.78 -23.05 9.05
CA GLY A 40 7.03 -23.52 9.63
C GLY A 40 8.02 -23.98 8.56
N LYS A 41 9.11 -23.22 8.40
CA LYS A 41 10.48 -23.71 8.22
C LYS A 41 11.42 -22.51 8.32
N ASN A 42 12.20 -22.50 9.40
CA ASN A 42 13.24 -21.52 9.72
C ASN A 42 12.73 -20.11 10.07
N GLY A 43 12.59 -19.84 11.36
CA GLY A 43 12.14 -18.56 11.93
C GLY A 43 13.17 -17.45 11.75
N ARG A 44 13.34 -16.98 10.52
CA ARG A 44 13.83 -15.63 10.25
C ARG A 44 12.60 -14.82 9.88
N THR A 45 12.24 -13.85 10.72
CA THR A 45 11.21 -12.87 10.39
C THR A 45 11.73 -12.06 9.20
N GLU A 46 11.57 -12.59 8.00
CA GLU A 46 11.92 -11.88 6.78
C GLU A 46 10.91 -10.75 6.63
N TRP A 47 11.41 -9.52 6.65
CA TRP A 47 10.60 -8.34 6.45
C TRP A 47 10.10 -8.36 5.01
N LEU A 48 8.79 -8.59 4.86
CA LEU A 48 8.09 -8.73 3.59
C LEU A 48 7.12 -7.56 3.43
N TYR A 49 7.15 -6.91 2.27
CA TYR A 49 6.21 -5.85 1.89
C TYR A 49 5.26 -6.36 0.80
N VAL A 50 3.96 -6.18 0.98
CA VAL A 50 2.96 -6.57 -0.01
C VAL A 50 2.69 -5.40 -0.95
N ALA A 51 3.09 -5.53 -2.22
CA ALA A 51 2.91 -4.49 -3.24
C ALA A 51 1.51 -4.50 -3.88
N GLY A 52 0.81 -5.64 -3.88
CA GLY A 52 -0.53 -5.78 -4.48
C GLY A 52 -0.72 -7.11 -5.20
N GLU A 53 -1.77 -7.26 -6.01
CA GLU A 53 -2.01 -8.50 -6.77
C GLU A 53 -1.03 -8.68 -7.93
N CYS A 54 -0.51 -9.90 -8.12
CA CYS A 54 0.39 -10.22 -9.22
C CYS A 54 -0.26 -10.12 -10.60
N ALA A 55 -1.59 -10.25 -10.69
CA ALA A 55 -2.31 -9.98 -11.93
C ALA A 55 -2.13 -8.53 -12.42
N LYS A 56 -1.98 -7.59 -11.48
CA LYS A 56 -1.73 -6.16 -11.76
C LYS A 56 -0.24 -5.85 -11.86
N LEU A 57 0.62 -6.70 -11.30
CA LEU A 57 2.08 -6.56 -11.26
C LEU A 57 2.76 -7.81 -11.87
N PRO A 58 2.64 -8.03 -13.19
CA PRO A 58 3.22 -9.22 -13.86
C PRO A 58 4.75 -9.27 -13.77
N ARG A 59 5.39 -8.14 -13.44
CA ARG A 59 6.84 -8.03 -13.21
C ARG A 59 7.16 -7.70 -11.75
N CYS A 60 6.52 -8.40 -10.81
CA CYS A 60 6.69 -8.22 -9.36
C CYS A 60 8.15 -8.05 -8.93
N ASN A 61 9.05 -8.95 -9.39
CA ASN A 61 10.47 -8.86 -9.06
C ASN A 61 11.10 -7.51 -9.47
N LYS A 62 10.87 -7.09 -10.73
CA LYS A 62 11.40 -5.81 -11.25
C LYS A 62 10.79 -4.62 -10.52
N TYR A 63 9.50 -4.68 -10.20
CA TYR A 63 8.82 -3.64 -9.40
C TYR A 63 9.50 -3.49 -8.05
N CYS A 64 9.70 -4.59 -7.31
CA CYS A 64 10.35 -4.56 -6.01
C CYS A 64 11.78 -4.02 -6.10
N VAL A 65 12.60 -4.49 -7.04
CA VAL A 65 13.96 -3.97 -7.24
C VAL A 65 13.95 -2.46 -7.53
N SER A 66 13.02 -1.99 -8.37
CA SER A 66 12.91 -0.56 -8.72
C SER A 66 12.44 0.31 -7.56
N ASN A 67 11.75 -0.28 -6.56
CA ASN A 67 11.29 0.40 -5.35
C ASN A 67 12.27 0.26 -4.16
N GLY A 68 13.50 -0.18 -4.41
CA GLY A 68 14.56 -0.24 -3.40
C GLY A 68 14.68 -1.57 -2.66
N PHE A 69 13.88 -2.58 -3.01
CA PHE A 69 14.01 -3.93 -2.46
C PHE A 69 15.11 -4.71 -3.19
N ARG A 70 16.31 -4.75 -2.61
CA ARG A 70 17.50 -5.38 -3.24
C ARG A 70 17.35 -6.86 -3.53
N LEU A 71 16.53 -7.56 -2.73
CA LEU A 71 16.24 -8.98 -2.92
C LEU A 71 15.05 -9.22 -3.84
N GLY A 72 14.48 -8.15 -4.41
CA GLY A 72 13.37 -8.22 -5.34
C GLY A 72 12.09 -8.69 -4.66
N GLY A 73 11.30 -9.46 -5.40
CA GLY A 73 10.02 -9.95 -4.91
C GLY A 73 9.39 -11.03 -5.79
N PHE A 74 8.36 -11.68 -5.25
CA PHE A 74 7.73 -12.84 -5.85
C PHE A 74 6.23 -12.88 -5.57
N CYS A 75 5.53 -13.68 -6.37
CA CYS A 75 4.10 -13.88 -6.27
C CYS A 75 3.78 -15.01 -5.28
N LYS A 76 3.07 -14.71 -4.19
CA LYS A 76 2.64 -15.68 -3.18
C LYS A 76 1.17 -15.50 -2.83
N LYS A 77 0.49 -16.60 -2.50
CA LYS A 77 -0.82 -16.53 -1.84
C LYS A 77 -0.63 -16.08 -0.40
N LEU A 78 -1.31 -15.00 0.01
CA LEU A 78 -1.27 -14.51 1.38
C LEU A 78 -2.21 -15.27 2.31
N SER A 79 -3.23 -15.93 1.74
CA SER A 79 -4.17 -16.76 2.49
C SER A 79 -4.43 -18.05 1.71
N PRO A 80 -4.53 -19.21 2.39
CA PRO A 80 -4.86 -20.48 1.75
C PRO A 80 -6.21 -20.44 1.03
N GLN A 81 -7.14 -19.56 1.45
CA GLN A 81 -8.45 -19.36 0.83
C GLN A 81 -8.41 -18.38 -0.37
N SER A 82 -7.29 -17.70 -0.62
CA SER A 82 -7.22 -16.73 -1.70
C SER A 82 -6.98 -17.40 -3.05
N SER A 83 -7.82 -17.04 -4.03
CA SER A 83 -7.62 -17.40 -5.44
C SER A 83 -6.54 -16.56 -6.11
N SER A 84 -6.19 -15.41 -5.53
CA SER A 84 -5.27 -14.43 -6.13
C SER A 84 -3.86 -14.54 -5.54
N LEU A 85 -2.86 -14.45 -6.41
CA LEU A 85 -1.46 -14.28 -6.00
C LEU A 85 -1.17 -12.81 -5.71
N SER A 86 -0.47 -12.53 -4.62
CA SER A 86 0.01 -11.20 -4.25
C SER A 86 1.52 -11.09 -4.46
N CYS A 87 1.96 -9.96 -4.99
CA CYS A 87 3.36 -9.58 -5.11
C CYS A 87 3.91 -9.18 -3.75
N VAL A 88 4.96 -9.87 -3.32
CA VAL A 88 5.63 -9.67 -2.04
C VAL A 88 7.09 -9.32 -2.30
N CYS A 89 7.51 -8.14 -1.85
CA CYS A 89 8.88 -7.65 -1.92
C CYS A 89 9.66 -7.99 -0.63
N LYS A 90 10.94 -8.33 -0.76
CA LYS A 90 11.79 -8.74 0.36
C LYS A 90 12.80 -7.65 0.72
N TYR A 91 12.85 -7.25 2.00
CA TYR A 91 13.74 -6.18 2.47
C TYR A 91 15.17 -6.64 2.78
N THR A 92 15.38 -7.83 3.37
CA THR A 92 16.71 -8.31 3.82
C THR A 92 16.85 -9.82 3.82
#